data_AF-A0A399QE81-F1
#
_entry.id   AF-A0A399QE81-F1
#
_cell.length_a   1.000
_cell.length_b   1.000
_cell.length_c   1.000
_cell.angle_alpha   90.00
_cell.angle_beta   90.00
_cell.angle_gamma   90.00
#
_symmetry.space_group_name_H-M   'P 1'
#
loop_
_entity.id
_entity.type
_entity.pdbx_description
1 polymer ?
#
loop_
_entity_poly.entity_id
_entity_poly.type
_entity_poly.pdbx_seq_one_letter_code
_entity_poly.pdbx_strand_id
1 'polypeptide(L)' 'DQSEDPRAASSMVRAPDLVGPSDELAAALLADPAVQAADELAIALPAGLPAGDRARILTDVAERLGPALGWSPATT' A
#
# COMPACT_ATOMS: atom_id res chain seq x y z
N ASP A 1 -2.98 -14.44 23.21
CA ASP A 1 -2.84 -15.66 22.41
C ASP A 1 -2.78 -15.24 20.95
N GLN A 2 -1.58 -14.88 20.48
CA GLN A 2 -1.34 -14.45 19.11
C GLN A 2 -0.83 -15.69 18.38
N SER A 3 -1.75 -16.44 17.79
CA SER A 3 -1.39 -17.56 16.92
C SER A 3 -0.90 -16.99 15.59
N GLU A 4 0.39 -16.68 15.52
CA GLU A 4 1.08 -16.43 14.26
C GLU A 4 1.18 -17.77 13.53
N ASP A 5 0.33 -17.97 12.52
CA ASP A 5 0.33 -19.18 11.68
C ASP A 5 1.66 -19.24 10.90
N PRO A 6 2.57 -20.19 11.19
CA PRO A 6 3.95 -20.18 10.67
C PRO A 6 4.07 -20.46 9.17
N ARG A 7 2.95 -20.72 8.47
CA ARG A 7 2.91 -21.00 7.03
C ARG A 7 2.88 -19.76 6.13
N ALA A 8 2.71 -18.55 6.70
CA ALA A 8 2.69 -17.29 5.95
C ALA A 8 4.02 -16.51 6.02
N ALA A 9 5.12 -17.14 6.42
CA ALA A 9 6.45 -16.54 6.33
C ALA A 9 6.93 -16.44 4.86
N SER A 10 6.10 -15.89 3.98
CA SER A 10 6.53 -15.32 2.71
C SER A 10 7.45 -14.15 3.05
N SER A 11 8.58 -14.04 2.35
CA SER A 11 9.57 -12.99 2.56
C SER A 11 8.91 -11.62 2.33
N MET A 12 8.47 -10.97 3.42
CA MET A 12 7.94 -9.62 3.36
C MET A 12 9.09 -8.64 3.20
N VAL A 13 9.14 -7.98 2.04
CA VAL A 13 10.08 -6.88 1.79
C VAL A 13 9.44 -5.59 2.29
N ARG A 14 10.18 -4.81 3.08
CA ARG A 14 9.75 -3.49 3.54
C ARG A 14 10.47 -2.41 2.77
N ALA A 15 9.69 -1.49 2.21
CA ALA A 15 10.19 -0.25 1.61
C ALA A 15 10.45 0.81 2.72
N PRO A 16 11.30 1.83 2.45
CA PRO A 16 11.34 3.03 3.28
C PRO A 16 9.99 3.76 3.28
N ASP A 17 9.81 4.70 4.22
CA ASP A 17 8.61 5.52 4.26
C ASP A 17 8.47 6.33 2.96
N LEU A 18 7.32 6.18 2.30
CA LEU A 18 6.98 6.86 1.07
C LEU A 18 5.97 7.98 1.34
N VAL A 19 6.35 9.21 0.99
CA VAL A 19 5.51 10.40 1.16
C VAL A 19 5.59 11.24 -0.09
N GLY A 20 4.44 11.53 -0.71
CA GLY A 20 4.39 12.35 -1.92
C GLY A 20 3.05 12.25 -2.66
N PRO A 21 2.96 12.89 -3.84
CA PRO A 21 1.80 12.78 -4.72
C PRO A 21 1.57 11.35 -5.22
N SER A 22 0.31 10.96 -5.42
CA SER A 22 -0.05 9.61 -5.86
C SER A 22 0.64 9.19 -7.16
N ASP A 23 0.79 10.08 -8.13
CA ASP A 23 1.44 9.77 -9.42
C ASP A 23 2.93 9.49 -9.26
N GLU A 24 3.62 10.22 -8.38
CA GLU A 24 5.04 10.00 -8.09
C GLU A 24 5.24 8.68 -7.34
N LEU A 25 4.37 8.41 -6.37
CA LEU A 25 4.38 7.14 -5.64
C LEU A 25 4.09 5.95 -6.56
N ALA A 26 3.13 6.08 -7.48
CA ALA A 26 2.81 5.04 -8.46
C ALA A 26 4.02 4.74 -9.36
N ALA A 27 4.67 5.79 -9.88
CA ALA A 27 5.86 5.63 -10.73
C ALA A 27 7.02 4.94 -9.98
N ALA A 28 7.25 5.32 -8.72
CA ALA A 28 8.27 4.71 -7.87
C ALA A 28 7.98 3.23 -7.60
N LEU A 29 6.74 2.89 -7.23
CA LEU A 29 6.31 1.51 -6.97
C LEU A 29 6.39 0.64 -8.22
N LEU A 30 5.97 1.16 -9.38
CA LEU A 30 6.05 0.43 -10.65
C LEU A 30 7.49 0.17 -11.09
N ALA A 31 8.44 1.04 -10.71
CA ALA A 31 9.86 0.86 -11.01
C ALA A 31 10.56 -0.14 -10.07
N ASP A 32 9.95 -0.54 -8.95
CA ASP A 32 10.56 -1.42 -7.95
C ASP A 32 10.39 -2.91 -8.30
N PRO A 33 11.49 -3.66 -8.54
CA PRO A 33 11.42 -5.10 -8.82
C PRO A 33 10.75 -5.93 -7.72
N ALA A 34 10.83 -5.50 -6.45
CA ALA A 34 10.18 -6.20 -5.35
C ALA A 34 8.66 -6.07 -5.43
N VAL A 35 8.15 -4.92 -5.87
CA VAL A 35 6.71 -4.71 -6.12
C VAL A 35 6.25 -5.54 -7.32
N GLN A 36 7.03 -5.58 -8.40
CA GLN A 36 6.71 -6.37 -9.59
C GLN A 36 6.68 -7.89 -9.32
N ALA A 37 7.45 -8.35 -8.34
CA ALA A 37 7.50 -9.76 -7.94
C ALA A 37 6.48 -10.14 -6.86
N ALA A 38 5.74 -9.17 -6.31
CA ALA A 38 4.80 -9.40 -5.23
C ALA A 38 3.38 -9.65 -5.76
N ASP A 39 2.67 -10.59 -5.13
CA ASP A 39 1.25 -10.83 -5.40
C ASP A 39 0.33 -9.85 -4.65
N GLU A 40 0.85 -9.24 -3.57
CA GLU A 40 0.09 -8.36 -2.68
C GLU A 40 0.93 -7.16 -2.22
N LEU A 41 0.31 -5.98 -2.18
CA LEU A 41 0.90 -4.75 -1.64
C LEU A 41 0.12 -4.28 -0.41
N ALA A 42 0.77 -4.29 0.75
CA ALA A 42 0.20 -3.78 2.00
C ALA A 42 0.65 -2.34 2.27
N ILE A 43 -0.29 -1.43 2.51
CA ILE A 43 -0.02 -0.03 2.85
C ILE A 43 -0.20 0.17 4.35
N ALA A 44 0.87 0.54 5.05
CA ALA A 44 0.83 0.88 6.46
C ALA A 44 0.66 2.40 6.63
N LEU A 45 -0.33 2.82 7.40
CA LEU A 45 -0.53 4.23 7.74
C LEU A 45 0.11 4.54 9.10
N PRO A 46 0.74 5.73 9.27
CA PRO A 46 1.26 6.17 10.55
C PRO A 46 0.26 6.05 11.71
N ALA A 47 0.72 5.54 12.83
CA ALA A 47 -0.07 5.52 14.06
C ALA A 47 -0.38 6.95 14.53
N GLY A 48 -1.58 7.17 15.06
CA GLY A 48 -1.98 8.47 15.59
C GLY A 48 -2.42 9.51 14.54
N LEU A 49 -2.45 9.15 13.25
CA LEU A 49 -3.04 9.99 12.20
C LEU A 49 -4.49 10.39 12.55
N PRO A 50 -4.85 11.69 12.47
CA PRO A 50 -6.23 12.12 12.64
C PRO A 50 -7.18 11.40 11.68
N ALA A 51 -8.43 11.21 12.10
CA ALA A 51 -9.41 10.47 11.29
C ALA A 51 -9.64 11.08 9.90
N GLY A 52 -9.67 12.42 9.81
CA GLY A 52 -9.84 13.14 8.54
C GLY A 52 -8.67 12.91 7.58
N ASP A 53 -7.44 13.00 8.08
CA ASP A 53 -6.23 12.78 7.29
C ASP A 53 -6.14 11.34 6.83
N ARG A 54 -6.49 10.38 7.70
CA ARG A 54 -6.56 8.97 7.34
C ARG A 54 -7.58 8.71 6.24
N ALA A 55 -8.79 9.28 6.36
CA ALA A 55 -9.82 9.13 5.35
C ALA A 55 -9.34 9.69 4.00
N ARG A 56 -8.69 10.86 4.00
CA ARG A 56 -8.11 11.45 2.79
C ARG A 56 -7.05 10.56 2.15
N ILE A 57 -6.12 10.02 2.94
CA ILE A 57 -5.09 9.11 2.42
C ILE A 57 -5.74 7.87 1.80
N LEU A 58 -6.74 7.27 2.47
CA LEU A 58 -7.44 6.10 1.94
C LEU A 58 -8.20 6.42 0.64
N THR A 59 -8.81 7.61 0.53
CA THR A 59 -9.44 8.08 -0.71
C THR A 59 -8.40 8.24 -1.82
N ASP A 60 -7.27 8.91 -1.56
CA ASP A 60 -6.21 9.09 -2.55
C ASP A 60 -5.61 7.74 -2.99
N VAL A 61 -5.50 6.78 -2.06
CA VAL A 61 -5.09 5.40 -2.38
C VAL A 61 -6.13 4.74 -3.29
N ALA A 62 -7.42 4.82 -2.94
CA ALA A 62 -8.47 4.11 -3.65
C ALA A 62 -8.77 4.70 -5.04
N GLU A 63 -8.72 6.02 -5.18
CA GLU A 63 -9.17 6.73 -6.37
C GLU A 63 -8.02 7.11 -7.32
N ARG A 64 -6.78 7.17 -6.81
CA ARG A 64 -5.62 7.65 -7.61
C ARG A 64 -4.49 6.64 -7.66
N LEU A 65 -3.91 6.30 -6.51
CA LEU A 65 -2.73 5.44 -6.47
C LEU A 65 -3.05 4.02 -6.95
N GLY A 66 -4.09 3.39 -6.40
CA GLY A 66 -4.50 2.04 -6.76
C GLY A 66 -4.77 1.88 -8.26
N PRO A 67 -5.62 2.72 -8.88
CA PRO A 67 -5.84 2.70 -10.32
C PRO A 67 -4.57 2.90 -11.16
N ALA A 68 -3.64 3.76 -10.72
CA ALA A 68 -2.35 3.92 -11.40
C ALA A 68 -1.46 2.67 -11.34
N LEU A 69 -1.66 1.81 -10.33
CA LEU A 69 -1.02 0.49 -10.20
C LEU A 69 -1.80 -0.64 -10.91
N GLY A 70 -2.91 -0.33 -11.59
CA GLY A 70 -3.78 -1.32 -12.23
C GLY A 70 -4.74 -2.02 -11.27
N TRP A 71 -4.84 -1.59 -10.02
CA TRP A 71 -5.85 -2.06 -9.08
C TRP A 71 -7.15 -1.25 -9.24
N SER A 72 -8.28 -1.96 -9.28
CA SER A 72 -9.60 -1.32 -9.27
C SER A 72 -10.26 -1.58 -7.92
N PRO A 73 -10.79 -0.53 -7.25
CA PRO A 73 -11.53 -0.71 -6.02
C PRO A 73 -12.75 -1.61 -6.24
N ALA A 74 -13.00 -2.52 -5.31
CA ALA A 74 -14.25 -3.27 -5.30
C ALA A 74 -15.40 -2.29 -5.03
N THR A 75 -16.28 -2.10 -6.02
CA THR A 75 -17.57 -1.45 -5.80
C THR A 75 -18.36 -2.27 -4.79
N THR A 76 -18.58 -1.67 -3.61
CA THR A 76 -19.51 -2.19 -2.60
C THR A 76 -20.94 -1.91 -3.01
#